data_AF-A0A401MGA7-F1
#
_entry.id   AF-A0A401MGA7-F1
#
_cell.length_a   1.000
_cell.length_b   1.000
_cell.length_c   1.000
_cell.angle_alpha   90.00
_cell.angle_beta   90.00
_cell.angle_gamma   90.00
#
_symmetry.space_group_name_H-M   'P 1'
#
loop_
_entity.id
_entity.type
_entity.pdbx_description
1 polymer ?
#
loop_
_entity_poly.entity_id
_entity_poly.type
_entity_poly.pdbx_seq_one_letter_code
_entity_poly.pdbx_strand_id
1 'polypeptide(L)' 'MLGRSTEADVRIDDPGVSRRHCEIRTGTPSTIQDLGSTNGIVVDGQHTTRATLRDGSRIVVGSTTIIYRQAEG' A
#
# COMPACT_ATOMS: atom_id res chain seq x y z
N MET A 1 -3.29 -7.93 0.64
CA MET A 1 -2.16 -7.52 1.50
C MET A 1 -0.90 -7.31 0.67
N LEU A 2 -0.15 -6.27 0.95
CA LEU A 2 1.15 -5.98 0.34
C LEU A 2 2.25 -6.12 1.39
N GLY A 3 3.39 -6.68 0.99
CA GLY A 3 4.55 -6.82 1.87
C GLY A 3 5.64 -7.69 1.27
N ARG A 4 6.72 -7.88 2.02
CA ARG A 4 7.87 -8.70 1.59
C ARG A 4 7.70 -10.20 1.88
N SER A 5 6.67 -10.58 2.64
CA SER A 5 6.39 -11.99 2.93
C SER A 5 6.05 -12.77 1.65
N THR A 6 6.38 -14.05 1.61
CA THR A 6 5.92 -14.98 0.58
C THR A 6 4.41 -15.23 0.65
N GLU A 7 3.78 -14.90 1.76
CA GLU A 7 2.34 -14.99 2.00
C GLU A 7 1.59 -13.71 1.58
N ALA A 8 2.28 -12.70 1.05
CA ALA A 8 1.64 -11.48 0.57
C ALA A 8 0.99 -11.69 -0.79
N ASP A 9 -0.25 -11.21 -0.95
CA ASP A 9 -0.96 -11.24 -2.24
C ASP A 9 -0.18 -10.47 -3.31
N VAL A 10 0.46 -9.36 -2.92
CA VAL A 10 1.43 -8.64 -3.75
C VAL A 10 2.75 -8.60 -2.99
N ARG A 11 3.70 -9.40 -3.46
CA ARG A 11 5.05 -9.43 -2.90
C ARG A 11 5.89 -8.29 -3.44
N ILE A 12 6.52 -7.53 -2.55
CA ILE A 12 7.43 -6.45 -2.88
C ILE A 12 8.83 -6.83 -2.37
N ASP A 13 9.77 -6.99 -3.29
CA ASP A 13 11.17 -7.30 -2.97
C ASP A 13 11.96 -6.02 -2.67
N ASP A 14 11.67 -5.44 -1.51
CA ASP A 14 12.28 -4.20 -1.04
C ASP A 14 12.63 -4.36 0.45
N PRO A 15 13.92 -4.25 0.85
CA PRO A 15 14.33 -4.39 2.25
C PRO A 15 13.63 -3.42 3.21
N GLY A 16 13.22 -2.24 2.73
CA GLY A 16 12.44 -1.25 3.47
C GLY A 16 10.96 -1.60 3.63
N VAL A 17 10.50 -2.70 3.04
CA VAL A 17 9.13 -3.18 3.15
C VAL A 17 9.05 -4.30 4.20
N SER A 18 8.26 -4.04 5.26
CA SER A 18 7.88 -5.06 6.26
C SER A 18 7.20 -6.28 5.62
N ARG A 19 7.31 -7.44 6.31
CA ARG A 19 6.71 -8.71 5.84
C ARG A 19 5.21 -8.59 5.56
N ARG A 20 4.48 -7.94 6.47
CA ARG A 20 3.10 -7.49 6.31
C ARG A 20 3.13 -5.97 6.45
N HIS A 21 3.02 -5.25 5.35
CA HIS A 21 3.26 -3.80 5.35
C HIS A 21 1.96 -3.03 5.39
N CYS A 22 1.11 -3.25 4.39
CA CYS A 22 -0.18 -2.60 4.29
C CYS A 22 -1.22 -3.53 3.66
N GLU A 23 -2.48 -3.18 3.84
CA GLU A 23 -3.62 -3.86 3.24
C GLU A 23 -4.42 -2.86 2.43
N ILE A 24 -4.74 -3.22 1.18
CA ILE A 24 -5.73 -2.51 0.37
C ILE A 24 -7.04 -3.28 0.49
N ARG A 25 -8.10 -2.57 0.87
CA ARG A 25 -9.49 -3.06 0.84
C ARG A 25 -10.20 -2.43 -0.34
N THR A 26 -10.52 -3.25 -1.33
CA THR A 26 -11.29 -2.85 -2.50
C THR A 26 -12.76 -2.67 -2.12
N GLY A 27 -13.38 -1.60 -2.61
CA GLY A 27 -14.77 -1.26 -2.37
C GLY A 27 -15.09 0.15 -2.84
N THR A 28 -16.24 0.66 -2.41
CA THR A 28 -16.68 2.03 -2.72
C THR A 28 -16.80 2.84 -1.43
N PRO A 29 -15.72 3.49 -0.95
CA PRO A 29 -14.42 3.67 -1.62
C PRO A 29 -13.40 2.58 -1.28
N SER A 30 -12.37 2.48 -2.11
CA SER A 30 -11.21 1.64 -1.82
C SER A 30 -10.31 2.34 -0.79
N THR A 31 -9.69 1.57 0.10
CA THR A 31 -8.87 2.13 1.18
C THR A 31 -7.57 1.35 1.34
N ILE A 32 -6.56 2.02 1.87
CA ILE A 32 -5.30 1.41 2.32
C ILE A 32 -5.12 1.61 3.82
N GLN A 33 -4.57 0.62 4.49
CA GLN A 33 -4.23 0.65 5.90
C GLN A 33 -2.82 0.12 6.13
N ASP A 34 -2.02 0.83 6.92
CA ASP A 34 -0.73 0.34 7.43
C ASP A 34 -0.95 -0.73 8.50
N LEU A 35 -0.14 -1.79 8.48
CA LEU A 35 -0.26 -2.94 9.39
C LEU A 35 0.77 -2.90 10.53
N GLY A 36 1.24 -1.71 10.93
CA GLY A 36 2.34 -1.54 11.86
C GLY A 36 3.69 -1.77 11.16
N SER A 37 3.83 -1.27 9.94
CA SER A 37 5.08 -1.41 9.20
C SER A 37 6.19 -0.55 9.84
N THR A 38 7.44 -0.93 9.59
CA THR A 38 8.60 -0.24 10.19
C THR A 38 8.77 1.17 9.66
N ASN A 39 8.49 1.39 8.37
CA ASN A 39 8.70 2.67 7.69
C ASN A 39 7.40 3.46 7.45
N GLY A 40 6.24 2.87 7.78
CA GLY A 40 4.93 3.42 7.48
C GLY A 40 4.62 3.43 5.98
N ILE A 41 3.44 3.96 5.65
CA ILE A 41 3.02 4.23 4.28
C ILE A 41 2.96 5.73 4.02
N VAL A 42 3.28 6.12 2.79
CA VAL A 42 3.02 7.48 2.28
C VAL A 42 2.00 7.38 1.16
N VAL A 43 0.92 8.16 1.25
CA VAL A 43 -0.12 8.23 0.21
C VAL A 43 -0.20 9.68 -0.27
N ASP A 44 -0.03 9.89 -1.57
CA ASP A 44 -0.05 11.21 -2.23
C ASP A 44 0.87 12.24 -1.54
N GLY A 45 2.03 11.77 -1.05
CA GLY A 45 3.03 12.60 -0.38
C GLY A 45 2.81 12.81 1.12
N GLN A 46 1.74 12.25 1.70
CA GLN A 46 1.46 12.35 3.13
C GLN A 46 1.69 11.02 3.85
N HIS A 47 2.48 11.05 4.94
CA HIS A 47 2.59 9.92 5.85
C HIS A 47 1.26 9.69 6.56
N THR A 48 0.76 8.46 6.53
CA THR A 48 -0.53 8.11 7.13
C THR A 48 -0.56 6.65 7.57
N THR A 49 -1.49 6.30 8.46
CA THR A 49 -1.79 4.91 8.82
C THR A 49 -3.02 4.38 8.07
N ARG A 50 -3.82 5.26 7.47
CA ARG A 50 -5.00 4.92 6.67
C ARG A 50 -5.33 6.01 5.66
N ALA A 51 -5.68 5.65 4.44
CA ALA A 51 -6.15 6.59 3.43
C ALA A 51 -7.21 5.97 2.52
N THR A 52 -8.02 6.84 1.93
CA THR A 52 -8.90 6.49 0.81
C THR A 52 -8.09 6.55 -0.48
N LEU A 53 -8.20 5.51 -1.30
CA LEU A 53 -7.56 5.44 -2.60
C LEU A 53 -8.53 5.89 -3.70
N ARG A 54 -7.98 6.62 -4.66
CA ARG A 54 -8.61 7.06 -5.91
C ARG A 54 -7.76 6.60 -7.08
N ASP A 55 -8.33 6.49 -8.28
CA ASP A 55 -7.52 6.23 -9.47
C ASP A 55 -6.35 7.21 -9.56
N GLY A 56 -5.14 6.68 -9.77
CA GLY A 56 -3.91 7.45 -9.82
C GLY A 56 -3.24 7.73 -8.47
N SER A 57 -3.82 7.30 -7.34
CA SER A 57 -3.18 7.51 -6.02
C SER A 57 -1.79 6.91 -5.97
N ARG A 58 -0.82 7.67 -5.47
CA ARG A 58 0.58 7.26 -5.36
C ARG A 58 0.87 6.79 -3.94
N ILE A 59 1.21 5.51 -3.81
CA ILE A 59 1.55 4.88 -2.53
C ILE A 59 3.05 4.60 -2.51
N VAL A 60 3.74 4.99 -1.45
CA VAL A 60 5.15 4.63 -1.22
C VAL A 60 5.25 3.73 -0.01
N VAL A 61 5.98 2.63 -0.17
CA VAL A 61 6.33 1.67 0.88
C VAL A 61 7.82 1.33 0.75
N GLY A 62 8.60 1.52 1.81
CA GLY A 62 10.06 1.44 1.70
C GLY A 62 10.60 2.41 0.64
N SER A 63 11.33 1.89 -0.35
CA SER A 63 11.80 2.64 -1.52
C SER A 63 10.92 2.45 -2.77
N THR A 64 9.88 1.63 -2.66
CA THR A 64 8.99 1.26 -3.78
C THR A 64 7.82 2.23 -3.90
N THR A 65 7.56 2.71 -5.12
CA THR A 65 6.37 3.50 -5.47
C THR A 65 5.37 2.64 -6.24
N ILE A 66 4.11 2.67 -5.82
CA ILE A 66 2.98 1.95 -6.40
C ILE A 66 1.94 2.99 -6.84
N ILE A 67 1.39 2.81 -8.04
CA ILE A 67 0.25 3.62 -8.50
C ILE A 67 -1.00 2.75 -8.43
N TYR A 68 -1.99 3.19 -7.67
CA TYR A 68 -3.29 2.54 -7.64
C TYR A 68 -4.06 2.90 -8.90
N ARG A 69 -4.54 1.87 -9.62
CA ARG A 69 -5.45 2.04 -10.75
C ARG A 69 -6.77 1.34 -10.46
N GLN A 70 -7.86 2.08 -10.60
CA GLN A 70 -9.19 1.49 -10.54
C GLN A 70 -9.56 1.03 -11.95
N ALA A 71 -9.82 -0.27 -12.11
CA ALA A 71 -10.35 -0.76 -13.37
C ALA A 71 -11.73 -0.12 -13.60
N GLU A 72 -11.93 0.47 -14.78
CA GLU A 72 -13.27 0.80 -15.24
C GLU A 72 -14.02 -0.52 -15.47
N GLY A 73 -15.21 -0.62 -14.87
CA GLY A 73 -16.10 -1.77 -15.06
C GLY A 73 -16.74 -1.77 -16.43
#